data_AF-A0A914WEM7-F1
#
_entry.id   AF-A0A914WEM7-F1
#
_cell.length_a   1.000
_cell.length_b   1.000
_cell.length_c   1.000
_cell.angle_alpha   90.00
_cell.angle_beta   90.00
_cell.angle_gamma   90.00
#
_symmetry.space_group_name_H-M   'P 1'
#
loop_
_entity.id
_entity.type
_entity.pdbx_description
1 polymer ?
#
loop_
_entity_poly.entity_id
_entity_poly.type
_entity_poly.pdbx_seq_one_letter_code
_entity_poly.pdbx_strand_id
1 'polypeptide(L)'
;MGALVARLWRSGERLDTKRIQHLWSSYIERNTDFFEKVLNNVVARDTGIAEILLSRKHASNPDEQKYVLSVLGDNFIEFFEQLVQDDKLNDLAELKRVCFVLGMQHAAFTTERFSMTYWDVFTLAMIEELEIGGVQPRDLRAWQALMHQVVKAMDEGYEHGQHTQQRSQFD
;
A
#
# COMPACT_ATOMS: atom_id res chain seq x y z
N MET A 1 -8.49 -16.00 8.87
CA MET A 1 -8.03 -14.87 8.04
C MET A 1 -7.23 -15.32 6.80
N GLY A 2 -6.42 -16.39 6.83
CA GLY A 2 -5.58 -16.77 5.67
C GLY A 2 -6.27 -17.31 4.40
N ALA A 3 -7.52 -17.80 4.47
CA ALA A 3 -8.19 -18.41 3.32
C ALA A 3 -8.86 -17.41 2.35
N LEU A 4 -9.20 -16.21 2.82
CA LEU A 4 -9.76 -15.14 1.97
C LEU A 4 -8.62 -14.44 1.21
N VAL A 5 -7.54 -14.14 1.94
CA VAL A 5 -6.27 -13.64 1.42
C VAL A 5 -5.77 -14.61 0.36
N ALA A 6 -5.50 -15.88 0.66
CA ALA A 6 -4.96 -16.85 -0.31
C ALA A 6 -5.78 -17.04 -1.62
N ARG A 7 -7.08 -16.68 -1.65
CA ARG A 7 -7.90 -16.71 -2.87
C ARG A 7 -7.72 -15.50 -3.77
N LEU A 8 -7.24 -14.37 -3.25
CA LEU A 8 -6.94 -13.15 -3.99
C LEU A 8 -5.63 -13.26 -4.80
N TRP A 9 -4.74 -14.19 -4.44
CA TRP A 9 -3.34 -14.20 -4.89
C TRP A 9 -3.00 -15.34 -5.87
N ARG A 10 -3.87 -15.62 -6.85
CA ARG A 10 -3.50 -16.55 -7.94
C ARG A 10 -2.59 -15.84 -8.94
N SER A 11 -1.32 -16.20 -8.91
CA SER A 11 -0.23 -15.66 -9.72
C SER A 11 -0.37 -15.94 -11.21
N GLY A 12 -0.22 -14.91 -12.04
CA GLY A 12 -0.02 -15.02 -13.49
C GLY A 12 -0.68 -13.95 -14.36
N GLU A 13 -1.50 -13.06 -13.78
CA GLU A 13 -2.28 -12.12 -14.59
C GLU A 13 -1.46 -10.92 -15.07
N ARG A 14 -1.47 -10.74 -16.39
CA ARG A 14 -1.17 -9.47 -17.04
C ARG A 14 -2.12 -8.42 -16.44
N LEU A 15 -1.57 -7.31 -15.96
CA LEU A 15 -2.39 -6.20 -15.45
C LEU A 15 -3.33 -5.68 -16.55
N ASP A 16 -4.61 -5.49 -16.22
CA ASP A 16 -5.55 -4.74 -17.07
C ASP A 16 -5.26 -3.24 -16.90
N THR A 17 -4.18 -2.77 -17.51
CA THR A 17 -3.62 -1.43 -17.32
C THR A 17 -4.64 -0.34 -17.64
N LYS A 18 -5.44 -0.53 -18.69
CA LYS A 18 -6.51 0.41 -19.07
C LYS A 18 -7.56 0.55 -17.98
N ARG A 19 -7.94 -0.55 -17.35
CA ARG A 19 -8.94 -0.56 -16.29
C ARG A 19 -8.43 0.05 -15.00
N ILE A 20 -7.17 -0.23 -14.66
CA ILE A 20 -6.47 0.41 -13.53
C ILE A 20 -6.39 1.92 -13.73
N GLN A 21 -5.93 2.38 -14.90
CA GLN A 21 -5.86 3.80 -15.25
C GLN A 21 -7.22 4.48 -15.26
N HIS A 22 -8.25 3.78 -15.74
CA HIS A 22 -9.61 4.28 -15.71
C HIS A 22 -10.11 4.44 -14.27
N LEU A 23 -9.94 3.43 -13.41
CA LEU A 23 -10.34 3.52 -12.01
C LEU A 23 -9.62 4.67 -11.29
N TRP A 24 -8.33 4.82 -11.53
CA TRP A 24 -7.54 5.92 -10.99
C TRP A 24 -8.14 7.28 -11.38
N SER A 25 -8.25 7.56 -12.68
CA SER A 25 -8.66 8.87 -13.20
C SER A 25 -10.16 9.20 -13.03
N SER A 26 -11.01 8.18 -12.93
CA SER A 26 -12.45 8.36 -12.79
C SER A 26 -12.92 8.41 -11.34
N TYR A 27 -12.16 7.84 -10.41
CA TYR A 27 -12.56 7.73 -9.01
C TYR A 27 -11.47 8.17 -8.04
N ILE A 28 -10.33 7.45 -7.99
CA ILE A 28 -9.34 7.64 -6.90
C ILE A 28 -8.75 9.05 -6.93
N GLU A 29 -8.28 9.52 -8.09
CA GLU A 29 -7.69 10.85 -8.28
C GLU A 29 -8.67 11.98 -7.96
N ARG A 30 -9.98 11.75 -8.17
CA ARG A 30 -11.03 12.75 -7.94
C ARG A 30 -11.47 12.84 -6.48
N ASN A 31 -11.17 11.80 -5.70
CA ASN A 31 -11.51 11.72 -4.29
C ASN A 31 -10.23 12.00 -3.48
N THR A 32 -9.90 13.28 -3.27
CA THR A 32 -8.64 13.69 -2.62
C THR A 32 -8.50 13.18 -1.18
N ASP A 33 -9.61 12.80 -0.53
CA ASP A 33 -9.62 12.21 0.81
C ASP A 33 -9.63 10.66 0.81
N PHE A 34 -9.51 10.02 -0.36
CA PHE A 34 -9.61 8.57 -0.48
C PHE A 34 -8.59 7.84 0.39
N PHE A 35 -7.31 8.19 0.28
CA PHE A 35 -6.27 7.53 1.08
C PHE A 35 -6.34 7.90 2.57
N GLU A 36 -6.83 9.10 2.92
CA GLU A 36 -7.12 9.45 4.31
C GLU A 36 -8.20 8.51 4.89
N LYS A 37 -9.29 8.25 4.15
CA LYS A 37 -10.33 7.28 4.56
C LYS A 37 -9.78 5.86 4.70
N VAL A 38 -8.99 5.41 3.74
CA VAL A 38 -8.33 4.09 3.81
C VAL A 38 -7.47 3.99 5.06
N LEU A 39 -6.63 5.00 5.35
CA LEU A 39 -5.77 5.00 6.52
C LEU A 39 -6.55 5.06 7.83
N ASN A 40 -7.64 5.83 7.89
CA ASN A 40 -8.56 5.83 9.04
C ASN A 40 -9.13 4.42 9.29
N ASN A 41 -9.53 3.70 8.24
CA ASN A 41 -10.02 2.33 8.37
C ASN A 41 -8.91 1.37 8.85
N VAL A 42 -7.67 1.55 8.38
CA VAL A 42 -6.52 0.75 8.82
C VAL A 42 -6.29 0.92 10.33
N VAL A 43 -6.20 2.17 10.81
CA VAL A 43 -5.94 2.43 12.25
C VAL A 43 -7.11 2.03 13.14
N ALA A 44 -8.35 2.09 12.62
CA ALA A 44 -9.52 1.60 13.34
C ALA A 44 -9.55 0.06 13.46
N ARG A 45 -8.94 -0.65 12.50
CA ARG A 45 -9.00 -2.12 12.42
C ARG A 45 -7.88 -2.82 13.16
N ASP A 46 -6.69 -2.22 13.23
CA ASP A 46 -5.51 -2.83 13.83
C ASP A 46 -4.81 -1.84 14.77
N THR A 47 -4.91 -2.13 16.08
CA THR A 47 -4.33 -1.26 17.12
C THR A 47 -2.80 -1.25 17.09
N GLY A 48 -2.16 -2.33 16.64
CA GLY A 48 -0.70 -2.37 16.51
C GLY A 48 -0.22 -1.48 15.37
N ILE A 49 -0.93 -1.49 14.23
CA ILE A 49 -0.66 -0.56 13.12
C ILE A 49 -0.94 0.89 13.56
N ALA A 50 -2.02 1.12 14.31
CA ALA A 50 -2.34 2.43 14.85
C ALA A 50 -1.22 2.96 15.76
N GLU A 51 -0.64 2.12 16.63
CA GLU A 51 0.49 2.50 17.48
C GLU A 51 1.75 2.87 16.68
N ILE A 52 2.01 2.18 15.56
CA ILE A 52 3.13 2.48 14.66
C ILE A 52 2.91 3.81 13.95
N LEU A 53 1.75 3.97 13.28
CA LEU A 53 1.45 5.16 12.46
C LEU A 53 1.18 6.41 13.29
N LEU A 54 0.50 6.26 14.44
CA LEU A 54 0.04 7.34 15.30
C LEU A 54 0.77 7.35 16.65
N SER A 55 2.01 6.83 16.67
CA SER A 55 2.82 6.80 17.88
C SER A 55 2.80 8.17 18.56
N ARG A 56 2.75 8.19 19.89
CA ARG A 56 2.77 9.44 20.69
C ARG A 56 4.02 10.29 20.47
N LYS A 57 5.04 9.74 19.80
CA LYS A 57 6.23 10.47 19.34
C LYS A 57 5.95 11.36 18.12
N HIS A 58 4.89 11.06 17.36
CA HIS A 58 4.52 11.71 16.11
C HIS A 58 3.22 12.51 16.23
N ALA A 59 2.28 12.07 17.08
CA ALA A 59 1.02 12.77 17.33
C ALA A 59 0.53 12.60 18.77
N SER A 60 0.30 13.72 19.44
CA SER A 60 -0.02 13.83 20.86
C SER A 60 -1.52 14.05 21.11
N ASN A 61 -2.24 14.51 20.08
CA ASN A 61 -3.66 14.87 20.14
C ASN A 61 -4.39 14.47 18.83
N PRO A 62 -5.73 14.48 18.81
CA PRO A 62 -6.51 14.05 17.63
C PRO A 62 -6.23 14.87 16.35
N ASP A 63 -5.95 16.17 16.49
CA ASP A 63 -5.68 17.04 15.33
C ASP A 63 -4.32 16.69 14.69
N GLU A 64 -3.30 16.42 15.51
CA GLU A 64 -2.00 15.93 15.06
C GLU A 64 -2.11 14.54 14.42
N GLN A 65 -2.93 13.64 14.98
CA GLN A 65 -3.18 12.32 14.39
C GLN A 65 -3.81 12.45 13.01
N LYS A 66 -4.82 13.31 12.88
CA LYS A 66 -5.46 13.59 11.59
C LYS A 66 -4.46 14.17 10.58
N TYR A 67 -3.59 15.09 11.01
CA TYR A 67 -2.56 15.66 10.15
C TYR A 67 -1.58 14.58 9.66
N VAL A 68 -1.11 13.69 10.54
CA VAL A 68 -0.24 12.56 10.15
C VAL A 68 -0.91 11.68 9.09
N LEU A 69 -2.18 11.32 9.28
CA LEU A 69 -2.91 10.50 8.29
C LEU A 69 -3.11 11.22 6.96
N SER A 70 -3.35 12.54 6.99
CA SER A 70 -3.46 13.36 5.77
C SER A 70 -2.15 13.38 5.00
N VAL A 71 -1.01 13.64 5.67
CA VAL A 71 0.32 13.65 5.02
C VAL A 71 0.66 12.27 4.44
N LEU A 72 0.36 11.19 5.17
CA LEU A 72 0.54 9.83 4.64
C LEU A 72 -0.38 9.58 3.45
N GLY A 73 -1.62 10.07 3.49
CA GLY A 73 -2.57 10.00 2.38
C GLY A 73 -2.02 10.64 1.11
N ASP A 74 -1.45 11.84 1.22
CA ASP A 74 -0.82 12.56 0.12
C ASP A 74 0.36 11.76 -0.46
N ASN A 75 1.22 11.20 0.39
CA ASN A 75 2.32 10.33 -0.05
C ASN A 75 1.84 9.09 -0.83
N PHE A 76 0.70 8.51 -0.43
CA PHE A 76 0.11 7.40 -1.17
C PHE A 76 -0.46 7.85 -2.52
N ILE A 77 -1.08 9.02 -2.60
CA ILE A 77 -1.54 9.59 -3.87
C ILE A 77 -0.35 9.72 -4.82
N GLU A 78 0.72 10.38 -4.40
CA GLU A 78 1.92 10.59 -5.22
C GLU A 78 2.54 9.26 -5.65
N PHE A 79 2.63 8.29 -4.74
CA PHE A 79 3.16 6.97 -5.06
C PHE A 79 2.33 6.26 -6.14
N PHE A 80 1.01 6.19 -5.99
CA PHE A 80 0.17 5.51 -6.96
C PHE A 80 0.03 6.30 -8.27
N GLU A 81 0.09 7.63 -8.24
CA GLU A 81 0.17 8.46 -9.43
C GLU A 81 1.41 8.11 -10.26
N GLN A 82 2.57 8.04 -9.61
CA GLN A 82 3.83 7.62 -10.24
C GLN A 82 3.75 6.20 -10.82
N LEU A 83 3.02 5.29 -10.19
CA LEU A 83 2.84 3.93 -10.72
C LEU A 83 1.88 3.90 -11.91
N VAL A 84 0.78 4.65 -11.84
CA VAL A 84 -0.34 4.54 -12.78
C VAL A 84 -0.16 5.43 -14.02
N GLN A 85 0.41 6.62 -13.86
CA GLN A 85 0.51 7.63 -14.92
C GLN A 85 1.85 7.62 -15.69
N ASP A 86 2.98 7.28 -15.05
CA ASP A 86 4.32 7.33 -15.69
C ASP A 86 4.63 6.13 -16.61
N ASP A 87 3.63 5.54 -17.27
CA ASP A 87 3.76 4.32 -18.10
C ASP A 87 4.34 3.08 -17.38
N LYS A 88 4.62 3.15 -16.06
CA LYS A 88 5.16 2.02 -15.27
C LYS A 88 4.22 0.82 -15.24
N LEU A 89 2.90 1.02 -15.36
CA LEU A 89 1.94 -0.08 -15.52
C LEU A 89 2.21 -0.96 -16.75
N ASN A 90 2.81 -0.40 -17.81
CA ASN A 90 3.15 -1.11 -19.03
C ASN A 90 4.49 -1.84 -18.92
N ASP A 91 5.34 -1.45 -17.97
CA ASP A 91 6.62 -2.10 -17.64
C ASP A 91 6.56 -2.72 -16.24
N LEU A 92 6.10 -3.98 -16.20
CA LEU A 92 5.99 -4.73 -14.94
C LEU A 92 7.33 -4.91 -14.22
N ALA A 93 8.45 -4.90 -14.94
CA ALA A 93 9.77 -5.00 -14.31
C ALA A 93 10.11 -3.70 -13.57
N GLU A 94 9.86 -2.56 -14.19
CA GLU A 94 10.07 -1.24 -13.59
C GLU A 94 9.12 -1.01 -12.40
N LEU A 95 7.83 -1.36 -12.53
CA LEU A 95 6.86 -1.31 -11.43
C LEU A 95 7.36 -2.10 -10.22
N LYS A 96 7.79 -3.34 -10.43
CA LYS A 96 8.33 -4.18 -9.35
C LYS A 96 9.59 -3.60 -8.76
N ARG A 97 10.48 -3.02 -9.57
CA ARG A 97 11.72 -2.40 -9.11
C ARG A 97 11.45 -1.22 -8.18
N VAL A 98 10.52 -0.32 -8.53
CA VAL A 98 10.14 0.83 -7.70
C VAL A 98 9.60 0.36 -6.34
N CYS A 99 8.67 -0.60 -6.35
CA CYS A 99 8.11 -1.18 -5.13
C CYS A 99 9.18 -1.91 -4.30
N PHE A 100 10.07 -2.67 -4.93
CA PHE A 100 11.18 -3.35 -4.23
C PHE A 100 12.10 -2.36 -3.50
N VAL A 101 12.46 -1.26 -4.16
CA VAL A 101 13.31 -0.21 -3.55
C VAL A 101 12.60 0.43 -2.36
N LEU A 102 11.30 0.72 -2.47
CA LEU A 102 10.53 1.26 -1.36
C LEU A 102 10.44 0.26 -0.19
N GLY A 103 10.29 -1.03 -0.46
CA GLY A 103 10.38 -2.10 0.53
C GLY A 103 11.71 -2.13 1.26
N MET A 104 12.82 -2.00 0.53
CA MET A 104 14.16 -1.88 1.13
C MET A 104 14.28 -0.63 2.02
N GLN A 105 13.73 0.51 1.61
CA GLN A 105 13.73 1.73 2.40
C GLN A 105 12.94 1.55 3.70
N HIS A 106 11.80 0.87 3.65
CA HIS A 106 11.05 0.53 4.86
C HIS A 106 11.94 -0.29 5.81
N ALA A 107 12.59 -1.34 5.34
CA ALA A 107 13.53 -2.12 6.17
C ALA A 107 14.68 -1.25 6.73
N ALA A 108 15.16 -0.27 5.96
CA ALA A 108 16.23 0.63 6.35
C ALA A 108 15.83 1.60 7.48
N PHE A 109 14.61 2.14 7.43
CA PHE A 109 14.23 3.32 8.20
C PHE A 109 13.10 3.08 9.22
N THR A 110 12.40 1.93 9.19
CA THR A 110 11.41 1.62 10.23
C THR A 110 12.10 1.07 11.48
N THR A 111 12.03 1.83 12.58
CA THR A 111 12.54 1.41 13.90
C THR A 111 11.71 0.28 14.52
N GLU A 112 10.42 0.24 14.18
CA GLU A 112 9.52 -0.84 14.56
C GLU A 112 9.40 -1.80 13.39
N ARG A 113 9.42 -3.11 13.65
CA ARG A 113 9.27 -4.10 12.58
C ARG A 113 7.90 -3.89 11.95
N PHE A 114 7.90 -3.41 10.71
CA PHE A 114 6.70 -3.30 9.93
C PHE A 114 6.14 -4.71 9.76
N SER A 115 5.01 -4.99 10.41
CA SER A 115 4.38 -6.29 10.26
C SER A 115 3.90 -6.41 8.82
N MET A 116 4.25 -7.51 8.15
CA MET A 116 3.77 -7.83 6.79
C MET A 116 2.24 -7.78 6.71
N THR A 117 1.55 -8.01 7.84
CA THR A 117 0.11 -7.87 7.97
C THR A 117 -0.41 -6.45 7.68
N TYR A 118 0.45 -5.42 7.74
CA TYR A 118 0.07 -4.07 7.37
C TYR A 118 -0.46 -4.00 5.94
N TRP A 119 0.28 -4.56 4.99
CA TRP A 119 -0.09 -4.47 3.58
C TRP A 119 -1.38 -5.24 3.28
N ASP A 120 -1.64 -6.33 4.00
CA ASP A 120 -2.91 -7.04 3.97
C ASP A 120 -4.07 -6.18 4.50
N VAL A 121 -3.89 -5.55 5.66
CA VAL A 121 -4.91 -4.68 6.28
C VAL A 121 -5.17 -3.45 5.43
N PHE A 122 -4.13 -2.83 4.89
CA PHE A 122 -4.20 -1.70 3.98
C PHE A 122 -4.93 -2.04 2.69
N THR A 123 -4.55 -3.16 2.05
CA THR A 123 -5.22 -3.63 0.82
C THR A 123 -6.70 -3.90 1.10
N LEU A 124 -7.03 -4.53 2.22
CA LEU A 124 -8.43 -4.79 2.59
C LEU A 124 -9.21 -3.49 2.78
N ALA A 125 -8.69 -2.54 3.57
CA ALA A 125 -9.32 -1.25 3.80
C ALA A 125 -9.53 -0.46 2.49
N MET A 126 -8.58 -0.54 1.56
CA MET A 126 -8.67 0.09 0.26
C MET A 126 -9.76 -0.52 -0.63
N ILE A 127 -9.86 -1.85 -0.66
CA ILE A 127 -10.92 -2.52 -1.43
C ILE A 127 -12.29 -2.19 -0.85
N GLU A 128 -12.44 -2.16 0.48
CA GLU A 128 -13.69 -1.76 1.13
C GLU A 128 -14.10 -0.33 0.76
N GLU A 129 -13.18 0.63 0.76
CA GLU A 129 -13.47 2.02 0.35
C GLU A 129 -13.88 2.12 -1.13
N LEU A 130 -13.27 1.34 -2.02
CA LEU A 130 -13.68 1.27 -3.43
C LEU A 130 -15.08 0.61 -3.57
N GLU A 131 -15.37 -0.43 -2.79
CA GLU A 131 -16.69 -1.09 -2.77
C GLU A 131 -17.79 -0.13 -2.28
N ILE A 132 -17.54 0.60 -1.19
CA ILE A 132 -18.43 1.65 -0.67
C ILE A 132 -18.67 2.74 -1.73
N GLY A 133 -17.63 3.06 -2.50
CA GLY A 133 -17.67 3.97 -3.64
C GLY A 133 -18.53 3.52 -4.83
N GLY A 134 -19.04 2.29 -4.82
CA GLY A 134 -19.81 1.73 -5.93
C GLY A 134 -18.95 1.33 -7.14
N VAL A 135 -17.64 1.14 -6.94
CA VAL A 135 -16.73 0.69 -8.00
C VAL A 135 -17.14 -0.71 -8.47
N GLN A 136 -17.12 -0.92 -9.79
CA GLN A 136 -17.59 -2.18 -10.37
C GLN A 136 -16.66 -3.34 -9.99
N PRO A 137 -17.20 -4.57 -9.77
CA PRO A 137 -16.40 -5.72 -9.37
C PRO A 137 -15.24 -6.06 -10.31
N ARG A 138 -15.33 -5.71 -11.60
CA ARG A 138 -14.23 -5.91 -12.56
C ARG A 138 -13.07 -4.95 -12.33
N ASP A 139 -13.39 -3.71 -11.97
CA ASP A 139 -12.38 -2.66 -11.71
C ASP A 139 -11.70 -2.93 -10.38
N LEU A 140 -12.46 -3.39 -9.37
CA LEU A 140 -11.93 -3.89 -8.11
C LEU A 140 -10.91 -5.02 -8.32
N ARG A 141 -11.23 -6.01 -9.16
CA ARG A 141 -10.29 -7.11 -9.45
C ARG A 141 -9.01 -6.63 -10.14
N ALA A 142 -9.12 -5.70 -11.08
CA ALA A 142 -7.95 -5.14 -11.75
C ALA A 142 -7.06 -4.37 -10.76
N TRP A 143 -7.67 -3.63 -9.84
CA TRP A 143 -6.95 -2.95 -8.76
C TRP A 143 -6.32 -3.93 -7.76
N GLN A 144 -7.03 -4.99 -7.38
CA GLN A 144 -6.48 -6.07 -6.54
C GLN A 144 -5.27 -6.73 -7.18
N ALA A 145 -5.28 -6.95 -8.51
CA ALA A 145 -4.14 -7.49 -9.23
C ALA A 145 -2.92 -6.54 -9.20
N LEU A 146 -3.14 -5.22 -9.31
CA LEU A 146 -2.09 -4.22 -9.11
C LEU A 146 -1.51 -4.27 -7.70
N MET A 147 -2.39 -4.17 -6.69
CA MET A 147 -2.00 -4.24 -5.28
C MET A 147 -1.21 -5.51 -5.00
N HIS A 148 -1.56 -6.63 -5.65
CA HIS A 148 -0.79 -7.84 -5.51
C HIS A 148 0.68 -7.67 -5.95
N GLN A 149 0.91 -7.09 -7.12
CA GLN A 149 2.27 -6.89 -7.61
C GLN A 149 3.05 -5.91 -6.72
N VAL A 150 2.40 -4.85 -6.24
CA VAL A 150 2.98 -3.87 -5.32
C VAL A 150 3.42 -4.53 -4.02
N VAL A 151 2.49 -5.18 -3.31
CA VAL A 151 2.76 -5.80 -2.00
C VAL A 151 3.83 -6.87 -2.13
N LYS A 152 3.73 -7.75 -3.14
CA LYS A 152 4.73 -8.80 -3.35
C LYS A 152 6.15 -8.23 -3.55
N ALA A 153 6.30 -7.18 -4.36
CA ALA A 153 7.60 -6.59 -4.61
C ALA A 153 8.13 -5.81 -3.40
N MET A 154 7.25 -5.09 -2.69
CA MET A 154 7.57 -4.44 -1.40
C MET A 154 8.09 -5.45 -0.37
N ASP A 155 7.43 -6.59 -0.27
CA ASP A 155 7.76 -7.68 0.65
C ASP A 155 9.15 -8.26 0.33
N GLU A 156 9.40 -8.59 -0.94
CA GLU A 156 10.70 -9.06 -1.41
C GLU A 156 11.82 -8.04 -1.11
N GLY A 157 11.55 -6.74 -1.27
CA GLY A 157 12.47 -5.65 -0.96
C GLY A 157 12.76 -5.51 0.53
N TYR A 158 11.72 -5.63 1.36
CA TYR A 158 11.83 -5.53 2.81
C TYR A 158 12.67 -6.69 3.38
N GLU A 159 12.39 -7.93 2.96
CA GLU A 159 13.17 -9.11 3.35
C GLU A 159 14.65 -8.97 2.94
N HIS A 160 14.91 -8.49 1.72
CA HIS A 160 16.26 -8.24 1.24
C HIS A 160 17.00 -7.19 2.11
N GLY A 161 16.33 -6.09 2.44
CA GLY A 161 16.87 -5.04 3.30
C GLY A 161 17.23 -5.55 4.70
N GLN A 162 16.33 -6.31 5.33
CA GLN A 162 16.54 -6.91 6.65
C GLN A 162 17.76 -7.84 6.68
N HIS A 163 17.92 -8.71 5.67
CA HIS A 163 19.07 -9.60 5.57
C HIS A 163 20.39 -8.84 5.39
N THR A 164 20.39 -7.75 4.64
CA THR A 164 21.58 -6.93 4.39
C THR A 164 22.04 -6.21 5.65
N GLN A 165 21.10 -5.65 6.42
CA GLN A 165 21.39 -5.01 7.71
C GLN A 165 21.95 -5.99 8.75
N GLN A 166 21.39 -7.19 8.84
CA GLN A 166 21.86 -8.21 9.77
C GLN A 166 23.31 -8.63 9.49
N ARG A 167 23.69 -8.80 8.21
CA ARG A 167 25.08 -9.14 7.84
C ARG A 167 26.07 -8.04 8.20
N SER A 168 25.68 -6.79 8.00
CA SER A 168 26.52 -5.60 8.29
C SER A 168 26.78 -5.40 9.80
N GLN A 169 26.09 -6.11 10.70
CA GLN A 169 26.33 -6.08 12.15
C GLN A 169 27.36 -7.12 12.62
N PHE A 170 27.80 -8.02 11.74
CA PHE A 170 28.77 -9.08 12.05
C PHE A 170 30.13 -8.89 11.37
N ASP A 171 30.30 -7.79 10.62
CA ASP A 171 31.55 -7.33 10.00
C ASP A 171 32.11 -6.12 10.76
#